data_AF-A0A928U2Y2-F1
#
_entry.id   AF-A0A928U2Y2-F1
#
_cell.length_a   1.000
_cell.length_b   1.000
_cell.length_c   1.000
_cell.angle_alpha   90.00
_cell.angle_beta   90.00
_cell.angle_gamma   90.00
#
_symmetry.space_group_name_H-M   'P 1'
#
loop_
_entity.id
_entity.type
_entity.pdbx_description
1 polymer ?
#
loop_
_entity_poly.entity_id
_entity_poly.type
_entity_poly.pdbx_seq_one_letter_code
_entity_poly.pdbx_strand_id
1 'polypeptide(L)'
;MLGIVFLIGELLDITIGQYIWPFFVIVPGIMLFLGALMLDEEVGQALAMVSGIVTTVGLILLAQSLTDTWASWSYAWALVAPTGVGVGLWLFGAAKERADMVKSGKDLVKVGLSIFVVAAIFFEPVIGINGFGLGMYALPLLLIGLGFVLLRNFRANWRGV
;
A
#
# COMPACT_ATOMS: atom_id res chain seq x y z
N MET A 1 -26.59 -9.82 -25.03
CA MET A 1 -25.37 -9.63 -25.86
C MET A 1 -24.13 -9.33 -25.02
N LEU A 2 -24.24 -8.50 -23.97
CA LEU A 2 -23.14 -8.27 -23.01
C LEU A 2 -22.54 -9.54 -22.39
N GLY A 3 -23.35 -10.54 -22.03
CA GLY A 3 -22.85 -11.79 -21.44
C GLY A 3 -22.01 -12.67 -22.38
N ILE A 4 -22.29 -12.64 -23.70
CA ILE A 4 -21.50 -13.38 -24.70
C ILE A 4 -20.17 -12.66 -24.95
N VAL A 5 -20.15 -11.33 -24.91
CA VAL A 5 -18.92 -10.53 -25.00
C VAL A 5 -18.04 -10.75 -23.76
N PHE A 6 -18.64 -10.87 -22.57
CA PHE A 6 -17.91 -11.17 -21.33
C PHE A 6 -17.32 -12.59 -21.33
N LEU A 7 -18.10 -13.60 -21.77
CA LEU A 7 -17.66 -14.99 -21.92
C LEU A 7 -16.57 -15.16 -23.00
N ILE A 8 -16.66 -14.43 -24.12
CA ILE A 8 -15.61 -14.42 -25.16
C ILE A 8 -14.36 -13.70 -24.65
N GLY A 9 -14.51 -12.63 -23.85
CA GLY A 9 -13.40 -11.98 -23.16
C GLY A 9 -12.67 -12.96 -22.24
N GLU A 10 -13.41 -13.71 -21.43
CA GLU A 10 -12.90 -14.69 -20.45
C GLU A 10 -12.22 -15.90 -21.11
N LEU A 11 -12.69 -16.31 -22.30
CA LEU A 11 -12.13 -17.42 -23.07
C LEU A 11 -10.88 -17.04 -23.88
N LEU A 12 -10.62 -15.74 -24.10
CA LEU A 12 -9.53 -15.19 -24.93
C LEU A 12 -8.28 -14.76 -24.14
N ASP A 13 -8.07 -15.30 -22.94
CA ASP A 13 -6.84 -15.11 -22.15
C ASP A 13 -6.73 -13.72 -21.47
N ILE A 14 -7.70 -13.40 -20.61
CA ILE A 14 -7.67 -12.28 -19.64
C ILE A 14 -6.42 -12.33 -18.74
N THR A 15 -5.72 -13.47 -18.68
CA THR A 15 -4.48 -13.66 -17.93
C THR A 15 -3.39 -12.66 -18.35
N ILE A 16 -3.23 -12.36 -19.64
CA ILE A 16 -2.23 -11.38 -20.10
C ILE A 16 -2.61 -9.96 -19.68
N GLY A 17 -3.90 -9.62 -19.77
CA GLY A 17 -4.41 -8.33 -19.31
C GLY A 17 -4.12 -8.08 -17.82
N GLN A 18 -4.25 -9.13 -16.99
CA GLN A 18 -3.96 -9.11 -15.55
C GLN A 18 -2.48 -8.80 -15.22
N TYR A 19 -1.53 -9.15 -16.07
CA TYR A 19 -0.12 -8.80 -15.84
C TYR A 19 0.30 -7.48 -16.46
N ILE A 20 -0.37 -7.04 -17.53
CA ILE A 20 0.00 -5.81 -18.25
C ILE A 20 -0.60 -4.57 -17.58
N TRP A 21 -1.80 -4.65 -17.01
CA TRP A 21 -2.48 -3.47 -16.45
C TRP A 21 -1.69 -2.71 -15.35
N PRO A 22 -0.90 -3.35 -14.44
CA PRO A 22 -0.14 -2.62 -13.43
C PRO A 22 0.95 -1.74 -14.05
N PHE A 23 1.47 -2.11 -15.23
CA PHE A 23 2.45 -1.29 -15.94
C PHE A 23 1.88 0.05 -16.39
N PHE A 24 0.58 0.13 -16.69
CA PHE A 24 -0.09 1.40 -16.98
C PHE A 24 -0.14 2.34 -15.76
N VAL A 25 0.09 1.84 -14.54
CA VAL A 25 0.23 2.66 -13.33
C VAL A 25 1.70 2.95 -13.02
N ILE A 26 2.57 1.94 -13.15
CA ILE A 26 4.02 2.07 -12.88
C ILE A 26 4.66 3.08 -13.83
N VAL A 27 4.40 2.98 -15.14
CA VAL A 27 5.06 3.80 -16.17
C VAL A 27 4.77 5.30 -15.96
N PRO A 28 3.52 5.76 -15.80
CA PRO A 28 3.24 7.15 -15.46
C PRO A 28 3.88 7.56 -14.13
N GLY A 29 3.87 6.71 -13.10
CA GLY A 29 4.53 7.00 -11.82
C GLY A 29 6.02 7.30 -12.00
N ILE A 30 6.73 6.48 -12.77
CA ILE A 30 8.14 6.70 -13.08
C ILE A 30 8.33 7.98 -13.91
N MET A 31 7.47 8.23 -14.89
CA MET A 31 7.52 9.47 -15.69
C MET A 31 7.32 10.71 -14.82
N LEU A 32 6.40 10.68 -13.85
CA LEU A 32 6.21 11.77 -12.89
C LEU A 32 7.46 11.97 -12.03
N PHE A 33 8.13 10.90 -11.61
CA PHE A 33 9.38 11.00 -10.85
C PHE A 33 10.50 11.64 -11.68
N LEU A 34 10.64 11.25 -12.95
CA LEU A 34 11.60 11.86 -13.87
C LEU A 34 11.28 13.34 -14.10
N GLY A 35 10.00 13.69 -14.24
CA GLY A 35 9.55 15.08 -14.31
C GLY A 35 9.87 15.87 -13.04
N ALA A 36 9.75 15.24 -11.86
CA ALA A 36 10.08 15.87 -10.58
C ALA A 36 11.55 16.33 -10.52
N LEU A 37 12.47 15.54 -11.09
CA LEU A 37 13.90 15.90 -11.13
C LEU A 37 14.20 17.14 -11.99
N MET A 38 13.37 17.40 -12.99
CA MET A 38 13.50 18.54 -13.91
C MET A 38 12.90 19.84 -13.36
N LEU A 39 12.03 19.74 -12.35
CA LEU A 39 11.37 20.89 -11.74
C LEU A 39 12.23 21.54 -10.64
N ASP A 40 11.81 22.74 -10.24
CA ASP A 40 12.33 23.43 -9.07
C ASP A 40 12.16 22.59 -7.81
N GLU A 41 13.00 22.82 -6.81
CA GLU A 41 13.16 21.91 -5.68
C GLU A 41 11.87 21.71 -4.86
N GLU A 42 11.12 22.78 -4.60
CA GLU A 42 9.85 22.71 -3.84
C GLU A 42 8.78 21.90 -4.60
N VAL A 43 8.61 22.17 -5.89
CA VAL A 43 7.60 21.52 -6.73
C VAL A 43 8.01 20.07 -7.03
N GLY A 44 9.29 19.86 -7.32
CA GLY A 44 9.90 18.56 -7.54
C GLY A 44 9.79 17.67 -6.31
N GLN A 45 9.97 18.20 -5.11
CA GLN A 45 9.80 17.42 -3.88
C GLN A 45 8.37 16.88 -3.74
N ALA A 46 7.36 17.73 -3.90
CA ALA A 46 5.96 17.29 -3.83
C ALA A 46 5.64 16.26 -4.92
N LEU A 47 6.12 16.47 -6.14
CA LEU A 47 5.90 15.55 -7.25
C LEU A 47 6.66 14.22 -7.05
N ALA A 48 7.83 14.24 -6.42
CA ALA A 48 8.59 13.05 -6.05
C ALA A 48 7.83 12.19 -5.02
N MET A 49 7.17 12.81 -4.04
CA MET A 49 6.32 12.07 -3.10
C MET A 49 5.15 11.40 -3.83
N VAL A 50 4.44 12.15 -4.68
CA VAL A 50 3.27 11.66 -5.43
C VAL A 50 3.67 10.54 -6.39
N SER A 51 4.76 10.71 -7.14
CA SER A 51 5.28 9.66 -8.02
C SER A 51 5.69 8.41 -7.25
N GLY A 52 6.32 8.56 -6.08
CA GLY A 52 6.64 7.46 -5.18
C GLY A 52 5.41 6.66 -4.75
N ILE A 53 4.30 7.34 -4.40
CA ILE A 53 3.01 6.69 -4.12
C ILE A 53 2.52 5.92 -5.35
N VAL A 54 2.43 6.58 -6.51
CA VAL A 54 1.86 6.00 -7.75
C VAL A 54 2.66 4.78 -8.20
N THR A 55 3.99 4.87 -8.22
CA THR A 55 4.87 3.75 -8.57
C THR A 55 4.74 2.61 -7.57
N THR A 56 4.66 2.91 -6.26
CA THR A 56 4.48 1.88 -5.22
C THR A 56 3.15 1.16 -5.36
N VAL A 57 2.06 1.89 -5.65
CA VAL A 57 0.75 1.29 -5.96
C VAL A 57 0.87 0.35 -7.16
N GLY A 58 1.47 0.81 -8.25
CA GLY A 58 1.69 -0.02 -9.44
C GLY A 58 2.50 -1.30 -9.15
N LEU A 59 3.55 -1.20 -8.32
CA LEU A 59 4.35 -2.35 -7.90
C LEU A 59 3.57 -3.34 -7.03
N ILE A 60 2.75 -2.84 -6.10
CA ILE A 60 1.86 -3.68 -5.27
C ILE A 60 0.87 -4.42 -6.16
N LEU A 61 0.26 -3.72 -7.12
CA LEU A 61 -0.70 -4.29 -8.05
C LEU A 61 -0.06 -5.35 -8.95
N LEU A 62 1.19 -5.14 -9.37
CA LEU A 62 1.95 -6.14 -10.10
C LEU A 62 2.22 -7.37 -9.23
N ALA A 63 2.68 -7.18 -8.00
CA ALA A 63 2.94 -8.27 -7.06
C ALA A 63 1.65 -9.08 -6.79
N GLN A 64 0.53 -8.40 -6.52
CA GLN A 64 -0.78 -9.02 -6.30
C GLN A 64 -1.29 -9.75 -7.54
N SER A 65 -1.02 -9.24 -8.74
CA SER A 65 -1.40 -9.90 -9.98
C SER A 65 -0.61 -11.20 -10.21
N LEU A 66 0.62 -11.29 -9.69
CA LEU A 66 1.49 -12.48 -9.77
C LEU A 66 1.20 -13.53 -8.70
N THR A 67 0.82 -13.09 -7.50
CA THR A 67 0.58 -13.98 -6.35
C THR A 67 -0.91 -14.25 -6.10
N ASP A 68 -1.80 -13.61 -6.86
CA ASP A 68 -3.25 -13.56 -6.66
C ASP A 68 -3.69 -13.15 -5.23
N THR A 69 -2.81 -12.47 -4.49
CA THR A 69 -3.06 -12.07 -3.09
C THR A 69 -3.74 -10.71 -2.97
N TRP A 70 -4.89 -10.54 -3.60
CA TRP A 70 -5.64 -9.27 -3.61
C TRP A 70 -6.08 -8.80 -2.22
N ALA A 71 -6.26 -9.73 -1.27
CA ALA A 71 -6.63 -9.40 0.10
C ALA A 71 -5.54 -8.60 0.86
N SER A 72 -4.30 -8.58 0.36
CA SER A 72 -3.22 -7.78 0.93
C SER A 72 -3.49 -6.27 0.92
N TRP A 73 -4.47 -5.79 0.14
CA TRP A 73 -4.93 -4.39 0.14
C TRP A 73 -5.31 -3.85 1.54
N SER A 74 -5.79 -4.72 2.43
CA SER A 74 -6.12 -4.38 3.81
C SER A 74 -4.96 -3.78 4.62
N TYR A 75 -3.72 -4.15 4.29
CA TYR A 75 -2.51 -3.68 4.98
C TYR A 75 -1.47 -3.04 4.04
N ALA A 76 -1.59 -3.22 2.72
CA ALA A 76 -0.64 -2.68 1.73
C ALA A 76 -0.63 -1.14 1.65
N TRP A 77 -1.66 -0.45 2.15
CA TRP A 77 -1.69 1.03 2.21
C TRP A 77 -0.53 1.62 3.02
N ALA A 78 0.02 0.87 3.98
CA ALA A 78 1.21 1.25 4.72
C ALA A 78 2.49 1.25 3.85
N LEU A 79 2.51 0.46 2.78
CA LEU A 79 3.55 0.58 1.76
C LEU A 79 3.27 1.78 0.86
N VAL A 80 2.02 2.04 0.50
CA VAL A 80 1.67 3.13 -0.41
C VAL A 80 2.00 4.52 0.16
N ALA A 81 1.44 4.86 1.33
CA ALA A 81 1.54 6.22 1.85
C ALA A 81 2.91 6.50 2.49
N PRO A 82 3.29 5.90 3.64
CA PRO A 82 4.58 6.26 4.26
C PRO A 82 5.78 5.70 3.50
N THR A 83 5.71 4.46 2.97
CA THR A 83 6.87 3.87 2.28
C THR A 83 7.06 4.48 0.88
N GLY A 84 5.99 4.59 0.08
CA GLY A 84 6.05 5.17 -1.26
C GLY A 84 6.48 6.62 -1.27
N VAL A 85 5.93 7.45 -0.36
CA VAL A 85 6.38 8.83 -0.15
C VAL A 85 7.86 8.87 0.26
N GLY A 86 8.25 8.01 1.21
CA GLY A 86 9.62 7.93 1.70
C GLY A 86 10.63 7.53 0.62
N VAL A 87 10.29 6.58 -0.26
CA VAL A 87 11.12 6.19 -1.41
C VAL A 87 11.25 7.35 -2.40
N GLY A 88 10.15 8.05 -2.71
CA GLY A 88 10.17 9.22 -3.58
C GLY A 88 11.09 10.32 -3.05
N LEU A 89 10.97 10.67 -1.76
CA LEU A 89 11.85 11.63 -1.08
C LEU A 89 13.30 11.18 -1.03
N TRP A 90 13.55 9.91 -0.75
CA TRP A 90 14.91 9.37 -0.66
C TRP A 90 15.61 9.44 -2.02
N LEU A 91 14.95 8.98 -3.09
CA LEU A 91 15.52 9.03 -4.44
C LEU A 91 15.69 10.47 -4.93
N PHE A 92 14.71 11.35 -4.69
CA PHE A 92 14.81 12.76 -5.07
C PHE A 92 15.92 13.48 -4.32
N GLY A 93 16.00 13.28 -3.00
CA GLY A 93 17.06 13.84 -2.17
C GLY A 93 18.44 13.32 -2.56
N ALA A 94 18.57 12.05 -2.96
CA ALA A 94 19.82 11.51 -3.47
C ALA A 94 20.23 12.15 -4.81
N ALA A 95 19.26 12.38 -5.70
CA ALA A 95 19.51 12.99 -7.00
C ALA A 95 19.83 14.49 -6.93
N LYS A 96 19.32 15.20 -5.91
CA LYS A 96 19.58 16.64 -5.66
C LYS A 96 20.64 16.87 -4.57
N GLU A 97 21.32 15.83 -4.11
CA GLU A 97 22.37 15.88 -3.06
C GLU A 97 21.90 16.46 -1.71
N ARG A 98 20.63 16.29 -1.38
CA ARG A 98 19.97 16.77 -0.15
C ARG A 98 19.94 15.70 0.95
N ALA A 99 20.94 15.74 1.82
CA ALA A 99 21.08 14.77 2.92
C ALA A 99 19.92 14.80 3.93
N ASP A 100 19.30 15.96 4.13
CA ASP A 100 18.10 16.16 4.96
C ASP A 100 16.90 15.39 4.41
N MET A 101 16.69 15.45 3.10
CA MET A 101 15.60 14.73 2.42
C MET A 101 15.86 13.22 2.38
N VAL A 102 17.11 12.80 2.13
CA VAL A 102 17.51 11.38 2.17
C VAL A 102 17.23 10.78 3.55
N LYS A 103 17.58 11.48 4.63
CA LYS A 103 17.34 11.01 5.99
C LYS A 103 15.83 10.91 6.27
N SER A 104 15.08 11.95 5.93
CA SER A 104 13.62 11.99 6.12
C SER A 104 12.92 10.89 5.33
N GLY A 105 13.31 10.67 4.08
CA GLY A 105 12.78 9.59 3.23
C GLY A 105 13.08 8.20 3.81
N LYS A 106 14.30 7.96 4.29
CA LYS A 106 14.66 6.69 4.94
C LYS A 106 13.87 6.43 6.22
N ASP A 107 13.63 7.46 7.03
CA ASP A 107 12.87 7.30 8.26
C ASP A 107 11.38 7.05 7.96
N LEU A 108 10.81 7.69 6.93
CA LEU A 108 9.48 7.38 6.40
C LEU A 108 9.37 5.93 5.90
N VAL A 109 10.36 5.45 5.13
CA VAL A 109 10.42 4.06 4.68
C VAL A 109 10.44 3.08 5.85
N LYS A 110 11.26 3.34 6.88
CA LYS A 110 11.32 2.50 8.08
C LYS A 110 9.98 2.47 8.81
N VAL A 111 9.35 3.64 9.00
CA VAL A 111 8.04 3.75 9.66
C VAL A 111 6.98 3.00 8.85
N GLY A 112 6.92 3.21 7.55
CA GLY A 112 5.95 2.55 6.68
C GLY A 112 6.12 1.04 6.63
N LEU A 113 7.36 0.56 6.54
CA LEU A 113 7.65 -0.87 6.59
C LEU A 113 7.29 -1.48 7.97
N SER A 114 7.55 -0.75 9.05
CA SER A 114 7.18 -1.20 10.40
C SER A 114 5.66 -1.32 10.55
N ILE A 115 4.91 -0.33 10.09
CA ILE A 115 3.44 -0.37 10.07
C ILE A 115 2.95 -1.52 9.19
N PHE A 116 3.54 -1.71 8.01
CA PHE A 116 3.19 -2.80 7.11
C PHE A 116 3.39 -4.16 7.76
N VAL A 117 4.52 -4.40 8.44
CA VAL A 117 4.77 -5.67 9.13
C VAL A 117 3.77 -5.89 10.28
N VAL A 118 3.52 -4.87 11.09
CA VAL A 118 2.54 -4.96 12.19
C VAL A 118 1.13 -5.23 11.65
N ALA A 119 0.73 -4.52 10.59
CA ALA A 119 -0.56 -4.71 9.95
C ALA A 119 -0.65 -6.08 9.26
N ALA A 120 0.39 -6.52 8.54
CA ALA A 120 0.44 -7.84 7.93
C ALA A 120 0.30 -8.93 8.99
N ILE A 121 1.06 -8.91 10.08
CA ILE A 121 0.94 -9.90 11.18
C ILE A 121 -0.46 -9.89 11.80
N PHE A 122 -1.11 -8.74 11.89
CA PHE A 122 -2.46 -8.63 12.44
C PHE A 122 -3.53 -9.14 11.48
N PHE A 123 -3.39 -8.86 10.18
CA PHE A 123 -4.38 -9.20 9.16
C PHE A 123 -4.15 -10.57 8.51
N GLU A 124 -2.92 -11.10 8.49
CA GLU A 124 -2.56 -12.40 7.92
C GLU A 124 -3.33 -13.58 8.59
N PRO A 125 -3.51 -13.62 9.93
CA PRO A 125 -4.37 -14.60 10.59
C PRO A 125 -5.87 -14.41 10.28
N VAL A 126 -6.28 -13.17 10.00
CA VAL A 126 -7.69 -12.81 9.70
C VAL A 126 -8.05 -13.18 8.26
N ILE A 127 -7.10 -13.03 7.34
CA ILE A 127 -7.31 -13.13 5.89
C ILE A 127 -7.01 -14.54 5.35
N GLY A 128 -6.22 -15.35 6.07
CA GLY A 128 -6.10 -16.77 5.77
C GLY A 128 -5.47 -17.04 4.40
N ILE A 129 -4.27 -16.51 4.18
CA ILE A 129 -3.50 -16.65 2.93
C ILE A 129 -3.14 -18.12 2.60
N ASN A 130 -3.38 -19.07 3.54
CA ASN A 130 -3.09 -20.51 3.42
C ASN A 130 -4.33 -21.43 3.40
N GLY A 131 -5.54 -20.92 3.14
CA GLY A 131 -6.73 -21.79 2.98
C GLY A 131 -7.26 -22.45 4.27
N PHE A 132 -6.70 -22.11 5.45
CA PHE A 132 -7.32 -22.40 6.74
C PHE A 132 -8.26 -21.24 7.09
N GLY A 133 -9.52 -21.38 6.71
CA GLY A 133 -10.58 -20.40 6.95
C GLY A 133 -10.82 -20.14 8.44
N LEU A 134 -10.09 -19.19 9.00
CA LEU A 134 -10.42 -18.52 10.27
C LEU A 134 -11.12 -17.17 10.06
N GLY A 135 -11.30 -16.72 8.81
CA GLY A 135 -11.93 -15.43 8.49
C GLY A 135 -13.35 -15.25 9.08
N MET A 136 -14.07 -16.36 9.31
CA MET A 136 -15.36 -16.37 10.02
C MET A 136 -15.23 -16.03 11.52
N TYR A 137 -14.16 -16.47 12.18
CA TYR A 137 -13.98 -16.37 13.64
C TYR A 137 -13.07 -15.20 14.05
N ALA A 138 -12.20 -14.77 13.14
CA ALA A 138 -11.28 -13.68 13.36
C ALA A 138 -12.00 -12.34 13.55
N LEU A 139 -13.07 -12.08 12.78
CA LEU A 139 -13.87 -10.85 12.89
C LEU A 139 -14.62 -10.75 14.24
N PRO A 140 -15.33 -11.80 14.73
CA PRO A 140 -15.89 -11.82 16.09
C PRO A 140 -14.84 -11.63 17.19
N LEU A 141 -13.70 -12.33 17.12
CA LEU A 141 -12.65 -12.25 18.15
C LEU A 141 -12.01 -10.85 18.18
N LEU A 142 -11.83 -10.22 17.03
CA LEU A 142 -11.35 -8.85 16.95
C LEU A 142 -12.33 -7.85 17.52
N LEU A 143 -13.63 -7.97 17.18
CA LEU A 143 -14.68 -7.13 17.75
C LEU A 143 -14.78 -7.28 19.27
N ILE A 144 -14.56 -8.50 19.79
CA ILE A 144 -14.52 -8.76 21.23
C ILE A 144 -13.30 -8.07 21.87
N GLY A 145 -12.12 -8.21 21.28
CA GLY A 145 -10.90 -7.56 21.78
C GLY A 145 -10.98 -6.04 21.75
N LEU A 146 -11.47 -5.47 20.63
CA LEU A 146 -11.66 -4.03 20.45
C LEU A 146 -12.72 -3.49 21.41
N GLY A 147 -13.81 -4.23 21.61
CA GLY A 147 -14.83 -3.94 22.62
C GLY A 147 -14.26 -3.90 24.03
N PHE A 148 -13.35 -4.83 24.37
CA PHE A 148 -12.70 -4.87 25.67
C PHE A 148 -11.79 -3.67 25.94
N VAL A 149 -11.02 -3.24 24.92
CA VAL A 149 -10.14 -2.07 25.00
C VAL A 149 -10.95 -0.78 25.12
N LEU A 150 -12.02 -0.64 24.32
CA LEU A 150 -12.92 0.50 24.40
C LEU A 150 -13.63 0.60 25.75
N LEU A 151 -14.11 -0.52 26.30
CA LEU A 151 -14.71 -0.56 27.64
C LEU A 151 -13.72 -0.16 28.73
N ARG A 152 -12.45 -0.59 28.62
CA ARG A 152 -11.40 -0.20 29.58
C ARG A 152 -11.12 1.30 29.51
N ASN A 153 -10.98 1.86 28.31
CA ASN A 153 -10.73 3.29 28.13
C ASN A 153 -11.94 4.14 28.53
N PHE A 154 -13.15 3.70 28.22
CA PHE A 154 -14.38 4.40 28.59
C PHE A 154 -14.58 4.43 30.11
N ARG A 155 -14.27 3.31 30.80
CA ARG A 155 -14.34 3.23 32.27
C ARG A 155 -13.21 4.00 32.98
N ALA A 156 -12.04 4.12 32.35
CA ALA A 156 -10.95 4.94 32.87
C ALA A 156 -11.26 6.44 32.81
N ASN A 157 -11.98 6.90 31.79
CA ASN A 157 -12.28 8.32 31.59
C ASN A 157 -13.35 8.87 32.55
N TRP A 158 -14.24 8.02 33.08
CA TRP A 158 -15.29 8.42 34.04
C TRP A 158 -14.84 8.49 35.50
N ARG A 159 -13.62 8.05 35.83
CA ARG A 159 -13.07 8.13 37.20
C ARG A 159 -12.16 9.35 37.42
N GLY A 160 -12.04 10.20 36.40
CA GLY A 160 -11.24 11.43 36.42
C GLY A 160 -12.05 12.72 36.27
N VAL A 161 -13.37 12.68 36.47
CA VAL A 161 -14.26 13.85 36.59
C VAL A 161 -15.01 13.75 37.93
#